data_AF-C6HWY8-F1
#
_entry.id   AF-C6HWY8-F1
#
_cell.length_a   1.000
_cell.length_b   1.000
_cell.length_c   1.000
_cell.angle_alpha   90.00
_cell.angle_beta   90.00
_cell.angle_gamma   90.00
#
_symmetry.space_group_name_H-M   'P 1'
#
loop_
_entity.id
_entity.type
_entity.pdbx_description
1 polymer ?
#
loop_
_entity_poly.entity_id
_entity_poly.type
_entity_poly.pdbx_seq_one_letter_code
_entity_poly.pdbx_strand_id
1 'polypeptide(L)' 'MYNVAEVNAEACVAQKGCRLCIMYCPEANCIQLDTQKMKAVIVESRCKGCELCVVVCDAAKHNAITMVAR' A
#
# COMPACT_ATOMS: atom_id res chain seq x y z
N MET A 1 18.33 2.90 -7.88
CA MET A 1 17.02 2.40 -8.32
C MET A 1 16.60 1.31 -7.38
N TYR A 2 15.52 1.51 -6.65
CA TYR A 2 14.89 0.45 -5.86
C TYR A 2 13.39 0.46 -6.14
N ASN A 3 12.76 -0.70 -6.02
CA ASN A 3 11.34 -0.80 -6.26
C ASN A 3 10.58 -0.18 -5.07
N VAL A 4 9.63 0.68 -5.39
CA VAL A 4 8.72 1.32 -4.43
C VAL A 4 7.32 0.75 -4.66
N ALA A 5 6.54 0.58 -3.61
CA ALA A 5 5.15 0.18 -3.75
C ALA A 5 4.32 1.34 -4.31
N GLU A 6 3.34 1.05 -5.15
CA GLU A 6 2.36 1.99 -5.68
C GLU A 6 0.95 1.44 -5.47
N VAL A 7 0.01 2.29 -5.04
CA VAL A 7 -1.39 1.91 -4.80
C VAL A 7 -2.25 2.37 -5.97
N ASN A 8 -2.96 1.43 -6.61
CA ASN A 8 -4.02 1.75 -7.55
C ASN A 8 -5.27 2.21 -6.76
N ALA A 9 -5.61 3.49 -6.88
CA ALA A 9 -6.72 4.10 -6.16
C ALA A 9 -8.09 3.52 -6.56
N GLU A 10 -8.26 3.04 -7.79
CA GLU A 10 -9.52 2.47 -8.27
C GLU A 10 -9.77 1.08 -7.64
N ALA A 11 -8.73 0.25 -7.58
CA ALA A 11 -8.80 -1.10 -7.00
C ALA A 11 -8.81 -1.08 -5.45
N CYS A 12 -8.19 -0.07 -4.83
CA CYS A 12 -8.09 0.02 -3.38
C CYS A 12 -9.48 0.15 -2.73
N VAL A 13 -9.77 -0.69 -1.72
CA VAL A 13 -11.03 -0.70 -0.96
C VAL A 13 -10.90 -0.13 0.46
N ALA A 14 -9.90 0.72 0.69
CA ALA A 14 -9.68 1.40 1.96
C ALA A 14 -10.90 2.21 2.44
N GLN A 15 -11.73 2.70 1.53
CA GLN A 15 -13.01 3.37 1.82
C GLN A 15 -14.07 2.44 2.42
N LYS A 16 -13.93 1.12 2.22
CA LYS A 16 -14.77 0.08 2.81
C LYS A 16 -14.22 -0.46 4.13
N GLY A 17 -13.15 0.14 4.66
CA GLY A 17 -12.54 -0.22 5.95
C GLY A 17 -11.30 -1.10 5.89
N CYS A 18 -10.83 -1.52 4.72
CA CYS A 18 -9.59 -2.31 4.63
C CYS A 18 -8.35 -1.48 5.04
N ARG A 19 -7.53 -2.05 5.93
CA ARG A 19 -6.30 -1.42 6.46
C ARG A 19 -5.11 -2.38 6.52
N LEU A 20 -5.20 -3.55 5.89
CA LEU A 20 -4.20 -4.62 6.02
C LEU A 20 -2.79 -4.15 5.62
N CYS A 21 -2.63 -3.49 4.46
CA CYS A 21 -1.31 -3.00 4.04
C CYS A 21 -0.69 -2.02 5.06
N ILE A 22 -1.50 -1.15 5.69
CA ILE A 22 -1.05 -0.22 6.73
C ILE A 22 -0.61 -0.98 8.00
N MET A 23 -1.37 -1.99 8.42
CA MET A 23 -1.09 -2.77 9.63
C MET A 23 0.11 -3.71 9.48
N TYR A 24 0.29 -4.30 8.30
CA TYR A 24 1.34 -5.29 8.05
C TYR A 24 2.64 -4.71 7.50
N CYS A 25 2.67 -3.43 7.11
CA CYS A 25 3.93 -2.83 6.68
C CYS A 25 4.92 -2.81 7.85
N PRO A 26 6.13 -3.39 7.71
CA PRO A 26 7.11 -3.45 8.80
C PRO A 26 7.71 -2.07 9.10
N GLU A 27 7.63 -1.15 8.13
CA GLU A 27 8.10 0.22 8.27
C GLU A 27 6.96 1.12 8.77
N ALA A 28 6.99 1.46 10.06
CA ALA A 28 5.95 2.23 10.75
C ALA A 28 5.67 3.57 10.07
N ASN A 29 4.45 3.93 9.66
CA ASN A 29 4.12 5.16 8.90
C ASN A 29 4.55 5.17 7.42
N CYS A 30 4.94 4.03 6.84
CA CYS A 30 5.28 3.96 5.41
C CYS A 30 4.03 3.95 4.52
N ILE A 31 2.91 3.43 5.04
CA ILE A 31 1.63 3.41 4.34
C ILE A 31 0.64 4.12 5.25
N GLN A 32 -0.10 5.07 4.70
CA GLN A 32 -1.06 5.89 5.44
C GLN A 32 -2.41 5.89 4.74
N LEU A 33 -3.45 6.22 5.49
CA LEU A 33 -4.76 6.50 4.91
C LEU A 33 -4.79 7.98 4.52
N ASP A 34 -4.98 8.25 3.24
CA ASP A 34 -5.46 9.56 2.78
C ASP A 34 -6.92 9.71 3.24
N THR A 35 -7.18 10.59 4.20
CA THR A 35 -8.51 10.79 4.79
C THR A 35 -9.45 11.57 3.89
N GLN A 36 -8.95 12.25 2.85
CA GLN A 36 -9.77 12.95 1.88
C GLN A 36 -10.29 11.99 0.80
N LYS A 37 -9.41 11.13 0.27
CA LYS A 37 -9.74 10.14 -0.77
C LYS A 37 -10.22 8.81 -0.21
N MET A 38 -9.97 8.56 1.08
CA MET A 38 -10.17 7.28 1.74
C MET A 38 -9.43 6.13 1.04
N LYS A 39 -8.18 6.40 0.62
CA LYS A 39 -7.29 5.45 -0.08
C LYS A 39 -5.98 5.27 0.68
N ALA A 40 -5.37 4.10 0.56
CA ALA A 40 -4.01 3.91 1.07
C ALA A 40 -3.01 4.67 0.18
N VAL A 41 -2.01 5.30 0.77
CA VAL A 41 -0.94 6.02 0.09
C VAL A 41 0.42 5.59 0.63
N ILE A 42 1.41 5.50 -0.26
CA ILE A 42 2.78 5.10 0.07
C ILE A 42 3.62 6.35 0.29
N VAL A 43 4.33 6.40 1.41
CA VAL A 43 5.36 7.41 1.67
C VAL A 43 6.66 6.89 1.06
N GLU A 44 6.95 7.29 -0.19
CA GLU A 44 8.04 6.72 -1.00
C GLU A 44 9.42 6.78 -0.31
N SER A 45 9.70 7.87 0.41
CA SER A 45 10.95 8.06 1.16
C SER A 45 11.17 7.02 2.28
N ARG A 46 10.12 6.29 2.65
CA ARG A 46 10.15 5.28 3.72
C ARG A 46 10.00 3.87 3.19
N CYS A 47 9.46 3.69 1.99
CA CYS A 47 9.32 2.38 1.38
C CYS A 47 10.69 1.71 1.21
N LYS A 48 10.83 0.48 1.70
CA LYS A 48 12.05 -0.34 1.58
C LYS A 48 11.96 -1.43 0.51
N GLY A 49 10.87 -1.44 -0.27
CA GLY A 49 10.71 -2.41 -1.37
C GLY A 49 10.52 -3.87 -0.93
N CYS A 50 10.04 -4.12 0.30
CA CYS A 50 9.91 -5.48 0.85
C CYS A 50 8.71 -6.30 0.33
N GLU A 51 7.85 -5.69 -0.49
CA GLU A 51 6.69 -6.32 -1.15
C GLU A 51 5.58 -6.88 -0.23
N LEU A 52 5.73 -6.86 1.10
CA LEU A 52 4.74 -7.42 2.02
C LEU A 52 3.34 -6.80 1.84
N CYS A 53 3.27 -5.51 1.53
CA CYS A 53 2.00 -4.82 1.25
C CYS A 53 1.26 -5.37 0.02
N VAL A 54 1.99 -5.83 -1.01
CA VAL A 54 1.43 -6.50 -2.19
C VAL A 54 0.85 -7.84 -1.77
N VAL A 55 1.66 -8.67 -1.10
CA VAL A 55 1.25 -10.01 -0.64
C VAL A 55 -0.04 -9.97 0.19
N VAL A 56 -0.16 -9.05 1.14
CA VAL A 56 -1.38 -8.95 1.98
C VAL A 56 -2.58 -8.39 1.22
N CYS A 57 -2.36 -7.53 0.23
CA CYS A 57 -3.44 -6.99 -0.61
C CYS A 57 -4.01 -8.06 -1.54
N ASP A 58 -3.13 -8.91 -2.08
CA ASP A 58 -3.47 -10.02 -2.97
C ASP A 58 -4.14 -11.16 -2.19
N ALA A 59 -3.65 -11.47 -0.98
CA ALA A 59 -4.29 -12.42 -0.08
C ALA A 59 -5.72 -11.99 0.30
N ALA A 60 -5.97 -10.68 0.40
CA ALA A 60 -7.30 -10.10 0.60
C ALA A 60 -8.13 -9.99 -0.70
N LYS A 61 -7.61 -10.45 -1.85
CA LYS A 61 -8.23 -10.43 -3.17
C LYS A 61 -8.56 -9.04 -3.70
N HIS A 62 -7.78 -8.02 -3.31
CA HIS A 62 -7.97 -6.65 -3.80
C HIS A 62 -7.02 -6.31 -4.95
N ASN A 63 -5.82 -6.90 -4.99
CA ASN A 63 -4.81 -6.71 -6.05
C ASN A 63 -4.56 -5.23 -6.39
N ALA A 64 -4.51 -4.38 -5.35
CA ALA A 64 -4.49 -2.93 -5.51
C ALA A 64 -3.10 -2.31 -5.35
N ILE A 65 -2.05 -3.11 -5.13
CA ILE A 65 -0.70 -2.62 -4.90
C ILE A 65 0.26 -3.35 -5.83
N THR A 66 1.15 -2.60 -6.48
CA THR A 66 2.20 -3.14 -7.34
C THR A 66 3.55 -2.54 -6.97
N MET A 67 4.63 -3.18 -7.39
CA MET A 67 5.99 -2.65 -7.25
C MET A 67 6.39 -1.91 -8.53
N VAL A 68 6.91 -0.70 -8.40
CA VAL A 68 7.36 0.15 -9.51
C VAL A 68 8.81 0.58 -9.31
N ALA A 69 9.59 0.61 -10.39
CA ALA A 69 10.98 1.08 -10.34
C ALA A 69 11.03 2.62 -10.26
N ARG A 70 11.82 3.14 -9.32
CA ARG A 70 12.07 4.58 -9.10
C ARG A 70 13.57 4.87 -8.98
#